data_AF-A0A6D2JMN3-F1
#
_entry.id   AF-A0A6D2JMN3-F1
#
_cell.length_a   1.000
_cell.length_b   1.000
_cell.length_c   1.000
_cell.angle_alpha   90.00
_cell.angle_beta   90.00
_cell.angle_gamma   90.00
#
_symmetry.space_group_name_H-M   'P 1'
#
loop_
_entity.id
_entity.type
_entity.pdbx_description
1 polymer ?
#
loop_
_entity_poly.entity_id
_entity_poly.type
_entity_poly.pdbx_seq_one_letter_code
_entity_poly.pdbx_strand_id
1 'polypeptide(L)'
;MCCSDLNKNDVDMLVMENAEKQEWTKITFVAMLQDLPSRVDFAGVTHPGGEIVLVHKTYYSGLASVVYYYDPKRNSRRRAEIQTTTSLFTRNPSVYVRIRAVTDHVENIMRL
;
A
#
# COMPACT_ATOMS: atom_id res chain seq x y z
N MET A 1 -17.12 -17.65 -0.70
CA MET A 1 -15.84 -17.34 -1.38
C MET A 1 -16.16 -16.33 -2.46
N CYS A 2 -16.16 -15.03 -2.14
CA CYS A 2 -16.54 -14.01 -3.12
C CYS A 2 -15.42 -13.85 -4.13
N CYS A 3 -15.76 -13.88 -5.42
CA CYS A 3 -14.88 -13.51 -6.52
C CYS A 3 -14.37 -12.09 -6.23
N SER A 4 -13.15 -11.99 -5.70
CA SER A 4 -12.51 -10.69 -5.55
C SER A 4 -12.11 -10.24 -6.93
N ASP A 5 -12.81 -9.25 -7.48
CA ASP A 5 -12.38 -8.56 -8.70
C ASP A 5 -10.91 -8.16 -8.52
N LEU A 6 -10.07 -8.60 -9.44
CA LEU A 6 -8.65 -8.26 -9.42
C LEU A 6 -8.44 -6.94 -10.16
N ASN A 7 -7.52 -6.13 -9.65
CA ASN A 7 -7.10 -4.91 -10.32
C ASN A 7 -6.40 -5.26 -11.64
N LYS A 8 -6.81 -4.58 -12.71
CA LYS A 8 -6.18 -4.61 -14.04
C LYS A 8 -5.76 -3.24 -14.53
N ASN A 9 -5.91 -2.22 -13.68
CA ASN A 9 -5.66 -0.84 -14.03
C ASN A 9 -4.21 -0.48 -13.73
N ASP A 10 -3.64 0.30 -14.63
CA ASP A 10 -2.38 1.00 -14.38
C ASP A 10 -2.60 2.14 -13.38
N VAL A 11 -1.51 2.55 -12.73
CA VAL A 11 -1.54 3.59 -11.70
C VAL A 11 -0.77 4.80 -12.16
N ASP A 12 -1.46 5.92 -12.31
CA ASP A 12 -0.84 7.21 -12.53
C ASP A 12 -0.50 7.86 -11.18
N MET A 13 0.76 8.28 -11.02
CA MET A 13 1.22 9.06 -9.87
C MET A 13 1.93 10.34 -10.32
N LEU A 14 1.76 11.39 -9.52
CA LEU A 14 2.55 12.61 -9.64
C LEU A 14 3.72 12.54 -8.66
N VAL A 15 4.93 12.65 -9.18
CA VAL A 15 6.17 12.70 -8.40
C VAL A 15 6.72 14.11 -8.47
N MET A 16 7.09 14.66 -7.31
CA MET A 16 7.75 15.96 -7.21
C MET A 16 9.24 15.78 -7.52
N GLU A 17 9.69 16.30 -8.66
CA GLU A 17 11.09 16.22 -9.09
C GLU A 17 11.93 17.32 -8.44
N ASN A 18 11.36 18.51 -8.33
CA ASN A 18 12.00 19.65 -7.70
C ASN A 18 11.03 20.33 -6.74
N ALA A 19 11.35 20.27 -5.45
CA ALA A 19 10.49 20.81 -4.41
C ALA A 19 10.51 22.34 -4.36
N GLU A 20 11.66 22.97 -4.55
CA GLU A 20 11.79 24.44 -4.58
C GLU A 20 11.00 25.07 -5.73
N LYS A 21 11.05 24.43 -6.91
CA LYS A 21 10.34 24.91 -8.10
C LYS A 21 8.90 24.40 -8.21
N GLN A 22 8.48 23.51 -7.31
CA GLN A 22 7.21 22.79 -7.38
C GLN A 22 6.97 22.12 -8.74
N GLU A 23 8.01 21.50 -9.30
CA GLU A 23 7.91 20.78 -10.56
C GLU A 23 7.43 19.34 -10.32
N TRP A 24 6.38 18.95 -11.05
CA TRP A 24 5.74 17.64 -10.93
C TRP A 24 5.81 16.88 -12.25
N THR A 25 6.13 15.60 -12.18
CA THR A 25 6.13 14.68 -13.33
C THR A 25 5.08 13.60 -13.11
N LYS A 26 4.29 13.33 -14.16
CA LYS A 26 3.37 12.20 -14.18
C LYS A 26 4.11 10.93 -14.57
N ILE A 27 4.02 9.90 -13.74
CA ILE A 27 4.57 8.56 -13.98
C ILE A 27 3.41 7.57 -13.99
N THR A 28 3.39 6.67 -14.98
CA THR A 28 2.43 5.58 -15.07
C THR A 28 3.11 4.27 -14.69
N PHE A 29 2.67 3.67 -13.58
CA PHE A 29 3.13 2.35 -13.15
C PHE A 29 2.24 1.26 -13.74
N VAL A 30 2.75 0.62 -14.78
CA VAL A 30 2.07 -0.46 -15.48
C VAL A 30 2.01 -1.70 -14.59
N ALA A 31 0.83 -2.33 -14.49
CA ALA A 31 0.62 -3.57 -13.74
C ALA A 31 0.96 -3.54 -12.23
N MET A 32 1.19 -2.36 -11.63
CA MET A 32 1.52 -2.21 -10.21
C MET A 32 0.51 -2.92 -9.29
N LEU A 33 -0.78 -2.81 -9.62
CA LEU A 33 -1.87 -3.42 -8.86
C LEU A 33 -2.34 -4.76 -9.44
N GLN A 34 -1.73 -5.23 -10.52
CA GLN A 34 -2.14 -6.47 -11.16
C GLN A 34 -2.14 -7.63 -10.16
N ASP A 35 -3.18 -8.46 -10.24
CA ASP A 35 -3.44 -9.61 -9.38
C ASP A 35 -3.66 -9.28 -7.89
N LEU A 36 -3.76 -8.00 -7.53
CA LEU A 36 -4.25 -7.59 -6.21
C LEU A 36 -5.78 -7.48 -6.22
N PRO A 37 -6.43 -7.73 -5.07
CA PRO A 37 -7.85 -7.46 -4.92
C PRO A 37 -8.18 -6.00 -5.22
N SER A 38 -9.36 -5.74 -5.79
CA SER A 38 -9.81 -4.41 -6.20
C SER A 38 -9.79 -3.34 -5.09
N ARG A 39 -9.85 -3.77 -3.83
CA ARG A 39 -9.89 -2.89 -2.64
C ARG A 39 -8.54 -2.78 -1.94
N VAL A 40 -7.59 -2.10 -2.57
CA VAL A 40 -6.27 -1.76 -2.03
C VAL A 40 -6.17 -0.25 -1.81
N ASP A 41 -5.54 0.15 -0.70
CA ASP A 41 -5.19 1.53 -0.38
C ASP A 41 -3.66 1.71 -0.39
N PHE A 42 -3.20 2.91 -0.75
CA PHE A 42 -1.81 3.34 -0.59
C PHE A 42 -1.60 3.80 0.85
N ALA A 43 -0.71 3.11 1.57
CA ALA A 43 -0.46 3.42 2.98
C ALA A 43 0.68 4.44 3.16
N GLY A 44 1.57 4.56 2.18
CA GLY A 44 2.70 5.47 2.21
C GLY A 44 3.88 4.97 1.38
N VAL A 45 5.05 5.52 1.65
CA VAL A 45 6.31 5.19 0.97
C VAL A 45 7.39 4.91 2.02
N THR A 46 8.21 3.88 1.82
CA THR A 46 9.28 3.51 2.77
C THR A 46 10.50 4.44 2.66
N HIS A 47 11.14 4.69 3.81
CA HIS A 47 12.47 5.30 3.88
C HIS A 47 13.43 4.38 4.62
N PRO A 48 14.68 4.18 4.14
CA PRO A 48 15.17 4.49 2.79
C PRO A 48 14.66 3.47 1.75
N GLY A 49 14.56 3.89 0.49
CA GLY A 49 14.28 2.98 -0.63
C GLY A 49 13.14 3.41 -1.54
N GLY A 50 12.12 4.09 -0.99
CA GLY A 50 11.02 4.60 -1.79
C GLY A 50 10.03 3.53 -2.26
N GLU A 51 9.95 2.40 -1.57
CA GLU A 51 8.95 1.37 -1.90
C GLU A 51 7.55 1.89 -1.56
N ILE A 52 6.60 1.73 -2.47
CA ILE A 52 5.21 2.10 -2.24
C ILE A 52 4.53 0.99 -1.45
N VAL A 53 3.96 1.35 -0.30
CA VAL A 53 3.29 0.41 0.60
C VAL A 53 1.82 0.34 0.27
N LEU A 54 1.34 -0.87 -0.04
CA LEU A 54 -0.04 -1.16 -0.39
C LEU A 54 -0.67 -2.06 0.67
N VAL A 55 -1.88 -1.73 1.10
CA VAL A 55 -2.63 -2.48 2.10
C VAL A 55 -4.07 -2.71 1.65
N HIS A 56 -4.72 -3.73 2.18
CA HIS A 56 -6.16 -3.91 1.93
C HIS A 56 -6.97 -2.82 2.63
N LYS A 57 -7.91 -2.20 1.91
CA LYS A 57 -8.78 -1.12 2.42
C LYS A 57 -9.67 -1.54 3.58
N THR A 58 -10.16 -2.78 3.54
CA THR A 58 -11.01 -3.37 4.57
C THR A 58 -10.83 -4.88 4.56
N TYR A 59 -10.50 -5.44 5.72
CA TYR A 59 -10.18 -6.85 5.87
C TYR A 59 -11.27 -7.58 6.67
N TYR A 60 -11.76 -8.73 6.16
CA TYR A 60 -12.70 -9.61 6.86
C TYR A 60 -11.91 -10.67 7.62
N SER A 61 -11.90 -10.56 8.96
CA SER A 61 -11.36 -11.38 10.05
C SER A 61 -10.85 -12.84 9.90
N GLY A 62 -10.89 -13.51 8.75
CA GLY A 62 -10.43 -14.90 8.56
C GLY A 62 -9.08 -15.12 7.82
N LEU A 63 -8.51 -14.08 7.20
CA LEU A 63 -7.25 -13.99 6.43
C LEU A 63 -6.06 -13.53 7.27
N ALA A 64 -4.84 -14.00 7.01
CA ALA A 64 -3.65 -13.21 7.34
C ALA A 64 -3.75 -11.83 6.67
N SER A 65 -3.36 -10.76 7.37
CA SER A 65 -3.36 -9.42 6.80
C SER A 65 -2.08 -9.21 5.98
N VAL A 66 -2.22 -9.01 4.66
CA VAL A 66 -1.07 -8.89 3.75
C VAL A 66 -0.74 -7.42 3.50
N VAL A 67 0.56 -7.09 3.61
CA VAL A 67 1.14 -5.82 3.15
C VAL A 67 1.96 -6.11 1.91
N TYR A 68 1.82 -5.27 0.88
CA TYR A 68 2.66 -5.35 -0.30
C TYR A 68 3.60 -4.15 -0.37
N TYR A 69 4.84 -4.41 -0.74
CA TYR A 69 5.86 -3.39 -0.99
C TYR A 69 6.19 -3.44 -2.47
N TYR A 70 5.93 -2.35 -3.17
CA TYR A 70 6.22 -2.21 -4.59
C TYR A 70 7.47 -1.35 -4.77
N ASP A 71 8.48 -1.91 -5.44
CA ASP A 71 9.70 -1.20 -5.83
C ASP A 71 9.51 -0.59 -7.22
N PRO A 72 9.36 0.75 -7.34
CA PRO A 72 9.17 1.42 -8.61
C PRO A 72 10.38 1.32 -9.54
N LYS A 73 11.60 1.14 -9.01
CA LYS A 73 12.83 1.03 -9.82
C LYS A 73 12.94 -0.34 -10.48
N ARG A 74 12.46 -1.37 -9.79
CA ARG A 74 12.49 -2.76 -10.28
C ARG A 74 11.19 -3.18 -10.97
N ASN A 75 10.14 -2.35 -10.89
CA ASN A 75 8.78 -2.71 -11.30
C ASN A 75 8.37 -4.09 -10.73
N SER A 76 8.59 -4.27 -9.43
CA SER A 76 8.37 -5.57 -8.79
C SER A 76 7.76 -5.40 -7.41
N ARG A 77 7.00 -6.40 -6.97
CA ARG A 77 6.26 -6.37 -5.72
C ARG A 77 6.63 -7.56 -4.85
N ARG A 78 6.94 -7.30 -3.58
CA ARG A 78 7.05 -8.32 -2.53
C ARG A 78 5.85 -8.23 -1.58
N ARG A 79 5.53 -9.33 -0.90
CA ARG A 79 4.45 -9.38 0.09
C ARG A 79 4.99 -9.79 1.46
N ALA A 80 4.37 -9.27 2.52
CA ALA A 80 4.59 -9.68 3.89
C ALA A 80 3.25 -10.00 4.54
N GLU A 81 3.19 -11.11 5.27
CA GLU A 81 2.01 -11.53 6.01
C GLU A 81 2.15 -11.06 7.46
N ILE A 82 1.17 -10.30 7.94
CA ILE A 82 1.05 -9.90 9.33
C ILE A 82 0.23 -10.98 10.04
N GLN A 83 0.87 -11.67 10.98
CA GLN A 83 0.18 -12.56 11.89
C GLN A 83 -0.63 -11.72 12.88
N THR A 84 -1.94 -11.80 12.77
CA THR A 84 -2.87 -11.19 13.73
C THR A 84 -3.19 -12.22 14.82
N THR A 85 -3.44 -11.75 16.05
CA THR A 85 -3.73 -12.63 17.18
C THR A 85 -5.03 -13.39 16.96
N THR A 86 -4.92 -14.71 16.79
CA THR A 86 -6.02 -15.67 16.53
C THR A 86 -7.17 -15.55 17.55
N SER A 87 -6.87 -15.07 18.77
CA SER A 87 -7.82 -14.95 19.89
C SER A 87 -8.92 -13.91 19.69
N LEU A 88 -8.69 -12.85 18.90
CA LEU A 88 -9.74 -11.89 18.55
C LEU A 88 -10.75 -12.48 17.55
N PHE A 89 -10.29 -13.41 16.70
CA PHE A 89 -11.05 -13.95 15.58
C PHE A 89 -11.91 -15.17 15.96
N THR A 90 -11.51 -15.94 16.97
CA THR A 90 -12.36 -17.01 17.55
C THR A 90 -13.54 -16.45 18.34
N ARG A 91 -13.41 -15.24 18.89
CA ARG A 91 -14.46 -14.64 19.73
C ARG A 91 -15.48 -13.83 18.93
N ASN A 92 -15.09 -13.24 17.81
CA ASN A 92 -16.02 -12.48 16.97
C ASN A 92 -15.56 -12.47 15.49
N PRO A 93 -16.10 -13.36 14.63
CA PRO A 93 -15.64 -13.54 13.24
C PRO A 93 -16.03 -12.40 12.30
N SER A 94 -16.58 -11.28 12.79
CA SER A 94 -17.03 -10.12 12.02
C SER A 94 -16.24 -8.83 12.29
N VAL A 95 -15.05 -8.91 12.89
CA VAL A 95 -14.22 -7.72 13.17
C VAL A 95 -13.50 -7.27 11.90
N TYR A 96 -13.84 -6.07 11.44
CA TYR A 96 -13.09 -5.40 10.39
C TYR A 96 -11.77 -4.89 10.95
N VAL A 97 -10.66 -5.41 10.45
CA VAL A 97 -9.33 -4.93 10.77
C VAL A 97 -8.83 -4.05 9.62
N ARG A 98 -8.14 -2.96 9.95
CA ARG A 98 -7.46 -2.11 8.98
C ARG A 98 -6.00 -1.95 9.40
N ILE A 99 -5.09 -2.30 8.51
CA ILE A 99 -3.68 -1.95 8.67
C ILE A 99 -3.56 -0.45 8.43
N ARG A 100 -2.91 0.26 9.37
CA ARG A 100 -2.50 1.65 9.18
C ARG A 100 -0.98 1.67 9.17
N ALA A 101 -0.39 2.19 8.10
CA ALA A 101 1.02 2.54 8.15
C ALA A 101 1.17 3.75 9.08
N VAL A 102 2.12 3.66 10.00
CA VAL A 102 2.61 4.81 10.76
C VAL A 102 3.91 5.20 10.07
N THR A 103 3.90 6.35 9.43
CA THR A 103 5.11 6.92 8.84
C THR A 103 5.91 7.58 9.94
N ASP A 104 7.20 7.28 10.04
CA ASP A 104 8.10 8.19 10.75
C ASP A 104 8.00 9.55 10.05
N HIS A 105 7.73 10.60 10.83
CA HIS A 105 7.72 11.95 10.31
C HIS A 105 9.14 12.31 9.89
N VAL A 106 9.48 12.07 8.62
CA VAL A 106 10.63 12.75 8.02
C VAL A 106 10.17 14.20 7.89
N GLU A 107 10.70 15.07 8.76
CA GLU A 107 10.40 16.49 8.72
C GLU A 107 10.57 16.99 7.29
N ASN A 108 9.56 17.71 6.79
CA ASN A 108 9.68 18.40 5.53
C ASN A 108 10.71 19.52 5.71
N ILE A 109 11.98 19.24 5.43
CA ILE A 109 13.11 20.19 5.54
C ILE A 109 13.07 21.31 4.49
N MET A 110 11.95 21.48 3.78
CA MET A 110 11.63 22.67 3.01
C MET A 110 11.61 23.88 3.94
N ARG A 111 12.78 24.49 4.18
CA ARG A 111 12.88 25.85 4.67
C ARG A 111 12.34 26.75 3.57
N LEU A 112 11.18 27.35 3.82
CA LEU A 112 10.63 28.47 3.06
C LEU A 112 11.60 29.65 3.05
#